data_AF-A0A1M3IQ80-F1
#
_entry.id   AF-A0A1M3IQ80-F1
#
_cell.length_a   1.000
_cell.length_b   1.000
_cell.length_c   1.000
_cell.angle_alpha   90.00
_cell.angle_beta   90.00
_cell.angle_gamma   90.00
#
_symmetry.space_group_name_H-M   'P 1'
#
loop_
_entity.id
_entity.type
_entity.pdbx_description
1 polymer ?
#
loop_
_entity_poly.entity_id
_entity_poly.type
_entity_poly.pdbx_seq_one_letter_code
_entity_poly.pdbx_strand_id
1 'polypeptide(L)'
;MAISSRRGSIQNNIDEQYIGRYAYRSSKAALNVGMSALAQDLPQLIILILHPGRVKTAFTNFDAEGISVEESVQSMIKFISTAKKSQSGKFYDYTGAELP
;
A
#
# COMPACT_ATOMS: atom_id res chain seq x y z
N MET A 1 -2.98 1.72 10.70
CA MET A 1 -2.66 1.67 9.25
C MET A 1 -1.36 0.92 9.03
N ALA A 2 -1.14 0.37 7.84
CA ALA A 2 0.12 -0.27 7.45
C ALA A 2 0.59 0.24 6.08
N ILE A 3 1.90 0.43 5.93
CA ILE A 3 2.52 0.82 4.66
C ILE A 3 2.96 -0.44 3.90
N SER A 4 2.26 -0.72 2.81
CA SER A 4 2.49 -1.84 1.91
C SER A 4 3.09 -1.39 0.57
N SER A 5 3.08 -2.30 -0.39
CA SER A 5 3.53 -2.07 -1.76
C SER A 5 2.50 -2.67 -2.70
N ARG A 6 2.29 -2.05 -3.87
CA ARG A 6 1.49 -2.68 -4.94
C ARG A 6 1.97 -4.10 -5.27
N ARG A 7 3.24 -4.41 -4.99
CA ARG A 7 3.85 -5.74 -5.13
C ARG A 7 3.38 -6.78 -4.09
N GLY A 8 2.64 -6.38 -3.06
CA GLY A 8 1.91 -7.29 -2.16
C GLY A 8 0.56 -7.75 -2.71
N SER A 9 0.09 -7.16 -3.81
CA SER A 9 -1.08 -7.63 -4.56
C SER A 9 -0.77 -8.97 -5.22
N ILE A 10 -1.66 -9.96 -5.04
CA ILE A 10 -1.53 -11.24 -5.74
C ILE A 10 -1.93 -11.09 -7.20
N GLN A 11 -3.02 -10.36 -7.46
CA GLN A 11 -3.55 -10.18 -8.81
C GLN A 11 -2.61 -9.34 -9.70
N ASN A 12 -1.96 -8.32 -9.14
CA ASN A 12 -1.00 -7.47 -9.86
C ASN A 12 0.46 -7.95 -9.72
N ASN A 13 0.70 -9.23 -9.41
CA ASN A 13 2.07 -9.74 -9.20
C ASN A 13 2.85 -10.01 -10.51
N ILE A 14 2.14 -10.08 -11.64
CA ILE A 14 2.62 -10.36 -13.00
C ILE A 14 3.11 -9.09 -13.67
N ASP A 15 4.38 -8.78 -13.48
CA ASP A 15 5.04 -7.66 -14.14
C ASP A 15 6.50 -8.06 -14.40
N GLU A 16 6.84 -8.27 -15.67
CA GLU A 16 8.13 -8.80 -16.12
C GLU A 16 9.30 -7.88 -15.77
N GLN A 17 9.03 -6.58 -15.56
CA GLN A 17 10.05 -5.60 -15.19
C GLN A 17 10.67 -5.84 -13.80
N TYR A 18 10.12 -6.76 -13.01
CA TYR A 18 10.56 -7.04 -11.64
C TYR A 18 10.56 -8.54 -11.31
N ILE A 19 11.11 -9.35 -12.20
CA ILE A 19 11.49 -10.74 -11.87
C ILE A 19 12.39 -10.72 -10.62
N GLY A 20 12.03 -11.51 -9.60
CA GLY A 20 12.71 -11.53 -8.30
C GLY A 20 12.04 -10.68 -7.21
N ARG A 21 12.78 -10.43 -6.12
CA ARG A 21 12.28 -9.79 -4.87
C ARG A 21 11.18 -10.58 -4.14
N TYR A 22 11.24 -11.91 -4.20
CA TYR A 22 10.26 -12.80 -3.55
C TYR A 22 10.06 -12.47 -2.08
N ALA A 23 11.15 -12.34 -1.31
CA ALA A 23 11.05 -12.00 0.12
C ALA A 23 10.30 -10.69 0.37
N TYR A 24 10.57 -9.64 -0.42
CA TYR A 24 9.86 -8.37 -0.31
C TYR A 24 8.37 -8.52 -0.66
N ARG A 25 8.06 -9.16 -1.81
CA ARG A 25 6.68 -9.42 -2.25
C ARG A 25 5.90 -10.23 -1.21
N SER A 26 6.46 -11.36 -0.77
CA SER A 26 5.89 -12.22 0.26
C SER A 26 5.67 -11.48 1.57
N SER A 27 6.63 -10.65 2.01
CA SER A 27 6.46 -9.86 3.24
C SER A 27 5.31 -8.87 3.14
N LYS A 28 5.13 -8.21 1.98
CA LYS A 28 4.03 -7.26 1.77
C LYS A 28 2.69 -7.95 1.57
N ALA A 29 2.65 -9.11 0.92
CA ALA A 29 1.45 -9.93 0.82
C ALA A 29 1.00 -10.45 2.19
N ALA A 30 1.94 -10.99 2.99
CA ALA A 30 1.67 -11.45 4.35
C ALA A 30 1.17 -10.30 5.25
N LEU A 31 1.79 -9.12 5.15
CA LEU A 31 1.32 -7.91 5.83
C LEU A 31 -0.12 -7.57 5.44
N ASN A 32 -0.46 -7.61 4.14
CA ASN A 32 -1.81 -7.31 3.67
C ASN A 32 -2.84 -8.28 4.26
N VAL A 33 -2.55 -9.58 4.26
CA VAL A 33 -3.40 -10.62 4.87
C VAL A 33 -3.59 -10.36 6.36
N GLY A 34 -2.50 -10.14 7.10
CA GLY A 34 -2.55 -9.91 8.54
C GLY A 34 -3.38 -8.66 8.90
N MET A 35 -3.23 -7.57 8.16
CA MET A 35 -3.99 -6.34 8.41
C MET A 35 -5.47 -6.46 8.00
N SER A 36 -5.77 -7.22 6.94
CA SER A 36 -7.15 -7.50 6.52
C SER A 36 -7.89 -8.38 7.54
N ALA A 37 -7.21 -9.38 8.12
CA ALA A 37 -7.76 -10.17 9.22
C ALA A 37 -7.96 -9.32 10.48
N LEU A 38 -6.96 -8.52 10.87
CA LEU A 38 -7.06 -7.63 12.03
C LEU A 38 -8.22 -6.62 11.92
N ALA A 39 -8.55 -6.17 10.70
CA ALA A 39 -9.67 -5.27 10.46
C ALA A 39 -11.04 -5.93 10.75
N GLN A 40 -11.13 -7.25 10.57
CA GLN A 40 -12.32 -8.03 10.92
C GLN A 40 -12.40 -8.26 12.43
N ASP A 41 -11.26 -8.53 13.07
CA ASP A 41 -11.18 -8.73 14.53
C ASP A 41 -11.45 -7.45 15.33
N LEU A 42 -11.14 -6.28 14.75
CA LEU A 42 -11.28 -4.96 15.39
C LEU A 42 -12.24 -4.04 14.61
N PRO A 43 -13.55 -4.34 14.54
CA PRO A 43 -14.51 -3.60 13.74
C PRO A 43 -14.78 -2.17 14.25
N GLN A 44 -14.29 -1.80 15.43
CA GLN A 44 -14.34 -0.44 15.96
C GLN A 44 -13.24 0.48 15.39
N LEU A 45 -12.23 -0.08 14.74
CA LEU A 45 -11.13 0.65 14.12
C LEU A 45 -11.25 0.66 12.59
N ILE A 46 -10.73 1.72 11.96
CA ILE A 46 -10.50 1.76 10.52
C ILE A 46 -9.03 1.39 10.27
N ILE A 47 -8.80 0.23 9.66
CA ILE A 47 -7.46 -0.26 9.34
C ILE A 47 -7.25 -0.16 7.83
N LEU A 48 -6.37 0.75 7.42
CA LEU A 48 -6.01 0.95 6.02
C LEU A 48 -4.65 0.32 5.71
N ILE A 49 -4.56 -0.34 4.55
CA ILE A 49 -3.33 -0.84 3.96
C ILE A 49 -3.02 0.08 2.78
N LEU A 50 -1.86 0.76 2.79
CA LEU A 50 -1.55 1.82 1.83
C LEU A 50 -0.25 1.53 1.07
N HIS A 51 -0.30 1.60 -0.26
CA HIS A 51 0.88 1.67 -1.11
C HIS A 51 1.23 3.14 -1.35
N PRO A 52 2.44 3.62 -0.98
CA PRO A 52 2.78 5.04 -1.07
C PRO A 52 3.07 5.52 -2.50
N GLY A 53 2.88 4.69 -3.53
CA GLY A 53 3.39 4.96 -4.87
C GLY A 53 4.88 4.64 -5.01
N ARG A 54 5.44 4.95 -6.18
CA ARG A 54 6.88 4.83 -6.45
C ARG A 54 7.56 6.15 -6.04
N VAL A 55 7.89 6.27 -4.75
CA VAL A 55 8.38 7.53 -4.15
C VAL A 55 9.88 7.70 -4.35
N LYS A 56 10.34 8.92 -4.67
CA LYS A 56 11.77 9.29 -4.82
C LYS A 56 12.50 9.23 -3.47
N THR A 57 13.06 8.07 -3.15
CA THR A 57 13.78 7.81 -1.90
C THR A 57 15.01 6.95 -2.20
N ALA A 58 15.89 6.77 -1.21
CA ALA A 58 17.01 5.84 -1.34
C ALA A 58 16.56 4.40 -1.68
N PHE A 59 15.38 3.96 -1.21
CA PHE A 59 14.84 2.63 -1.52
C PHE A 59 14.54 2.43 -3.01
N THR A 60 14.18 3.49 -3.72
CA THR A 60 13.91 3.49 -5.16
C THR A 60 15.10 4.02 -5.98
N ASN A 61 16.25 4.22 -5.35
CA ASN A 61 17.41 4.88 -5.95
C ASN A 61 17.09 6.26 -6.55
N PHE A 62 16.21 7.02 -5.90
CA PHE A 62 15.79 8.36 -6.32
C PHE A 62 15.30 8.44 -7.78
N ASP A 63 14.61 7.38 -8.21
CA ASP A 63 14.09 7.25 -9.57
C ASP A 63 13.34 8.49 -10.08
N ALA A 64 13.79 9.02 -11.21
CA ALA A 64 13.26 10.24 -11.81
C ALA A 64 11.78 10.14 -12.20
N GLU A 65 11.29 8.94 -12.55
CA GLU A 65 9.88 8.69 -12.90
C GLU A 65 8.96 8.53 -11.67
N GLY A 66 9.52 8.55 -10.45
CA GLY A 66 8.76 8.49 -9.21
C GLY A 66 8.02 9.78 -8.87
N ILE A 67 7.20 9.73 -7.83
CA ILE A 67 6.58 10.91 -7.19
C ILE A 67 7.43 11.44 -6.05
N SER A 68 7.22 12.71 -5.64
CA SER A 68 7.94 13.26 -4.48
C SER A 68 7.46 12.66 -3.16
N VAL A 69 8.27 12.81 -2.11
CA VAL A 69 7.88 12.38 -0.75
C VAL A 69 6.67 13.19 -0.28
N GLU A 70 6.66 14.49 -0.58
CA GLU A 70 5.61 15.42 -0.22
C GLU A 70 4.28 15.03 -0.88
N GLU A 71 4.29 14.74 -2.18
CA GLU A 71 3.11 14.33 -2.93
C GLU A 71 2.51 13.02 -2.39
N SER A 72 3.37 12.04 -2.13
CA SER A 72 2.96 10.75 -1.56
C SER A 72 2.31 10.92 -0.18
N VAL A 73 2.98 11.64 0.72
CA VAL A 73 2.54 11.81 2.11
C VAL A 73 1.29 12.68 2.20
N GLN A 74 1.22 13.79 1.48
CA GLN A 74 0.04 14.67 1.49
C GLN A 74 -1.21 13.95 0.96
N SER A 75 -1.07 13.17 -0.11
CA SER A 75 -2.18 12.40 -0.68
C SER A 75 -2.67 11.32 0.29
N MET A 76 -1.75 10.58 0.92
CA MET A 76 -2.11 9.59 1.93
C MET A 76 -2.79 10.22 3.15
N ILE A 77 -2.29 11.35 3.66
CA ILE A 77 -2.92 12.06 4.79
C ILE A 77 -4.35 12.49 4.44
N LYS A 78 -4.56 13.01 3.23
CA LYS A 78 -5.88 13.40 2.73
C LYS A 78 -6.83 12.20 2.60
N PHE A 79 -6.32 11.06 2.14
CA PHE A 79 -7.11 9.84 2.07
C PHE A 79 -7.48 9.34 3.47
N ILE A 80 -6.52 9.29 4.39
CA ILE A 80 -6.73 8.85 5.78
C ILE A 80 -7.77 9.73 6.48
N SER A 81 -7.72 11.06 6.29
CA SER A 81 -8.65 11.99 6.94
C SER A 81 -10.10 11.88 6.45
N THR A 82 -10.32 11.25 5.30
CA THR A 82 -11.64 11.07 4.68
C THR A 82 -12.09 9.61 4.63
N ALA A 83 -11.31 8.71 5.24
CA ALA A 83 -11.55 7.27 5.20
C ALA A 83 -12.82 6.87 5.97
N LYS A 84 -13.56 5.94 5.37
CA LYS A 84 -14.83 5.40 5.89
C LYS A 84 -14.62 4.00 6.44
N LYS A 85 -15.48 3.59 7.36
CA LYS A 85 -15.48 2.24 7.93
C LYS A 85 -15.58 1.13 6.86
N SER A 86 -16.31 1.36 5.78
CA SER A 86 -16.41 0.43 4.63
C SER A 86 -15.10 0.20 3.88
N GLN A 87 -14.08 1.02 4.14
CA GLN A 87 -12.75 0.91 3.56
C GLN A 87 -11.76 0.17 4.48
N SER A 88 -12.19 -0.22 5.69
CA SER A 88 -11.35 -0.97 6.62
C SER A 88 -10.99 -2.35 6.06
N GLY A 89 -9.75 -2.77 6.23
CA GLY A 89 -9.22 -4.06 5.78
C GLY A 89 -8.88 -4.14 4.30
N LYS A 90 -9.07 -3.04 3.54
CA LYS A 90 -8.81 -2.96 2.10
C LYS A 90 -7.46 -2.32 1.78
N PHE A 91 -7.00 -2.57 0.56
CA PHE A 91 -5.72 -2.12 0.05
C PHE A 91 -5.89 -0.97 -0.94
N TYR A 92 -5.16 0.12 -0.73
CA TYR A 92 -5.25 1.33 -1.55
C TYR A 92 -3.87 1.85 -1.94
N ASP A 93 -3.79 2.60 -3.03
CA ASP A 93 -2.63 3.44 -3.31
C ASP A 93 -2.70 4.80 -2.60
N TYR A 94 -1.64 5.60 -2.76
CA TYR A 94 -1.51 6.92 -2.15
C TYR A 94 -2.58 7.93 -2.59
N THR A 95 -3.27 7.68 -3.71
CA THR A 95 -4.39 8.50 -4.20
C THR A 95 -5.74 8.07 -3.62
N GLY A 96 -5.79 6.91 -2.96
CA GLY A 96 -7.02 6.30 -2.46
C GLY A 96 -7.69 5.36 -3.47
N ALA A 97 -7.05 5.06 -4.60
CA ALA A 97 -7.56 4.05 -5.53
C ALA A 97 -7.37 2.64 -4.94
N GLU A 98 -8.42 1.81 -5.00
CA GLU A 98 -8.38 0.44 -4.48
C GLU A 98 -7.46 -0.42 -5.34
N LEU A 99 -6.58 -1.16 -4.68
CA LEU A 99 -5.67 -2.12 -5.28
C LEU A 99 -6.16 -3.54 -4.96
N PRO A 100 -6.08 -4.48 -5.92
CA PRO A 100 -6.40 -5.88 -5.67
C PRO A 100 -5.32 -6.60 -4.85
#